data_AF-A0A7W9U3B8-F1
#
_entry.id   AF-A0A7W9U3B8-F1
#
_cell.length_a   1.000
_cell.length_b   1.000
_cell.length_c   1.000
_cell.angle_alpha   90.00
_cell.angle_beta   90.00
_cell.angle_gamma   90.00
#
_symmetry.space_group_name_H-M   'P 1'
#
loop_
_entity.id
_entity.type
_entity.pdbx_description
1 polymer ?
#
loop_
_entity_poly.entity_id
_entity_poly.type
_entity_poly.pdbx_seq_one_letter_code
_entity_poly.pdbx_strand_id
1 'polypeptide(L)'
;MDMSELKQLQDLHELIPILTRLVAALEKPKRLDETLWTTEQIAQWLGLSKQTVELRVITRPDFPGGLRPVDSVQAQRRWFASDVLDWARKNKGTLPTPRPGRRRKPV
;
A
#
# COMPACT_ATOMS: atom_id res chain seq x y z
N MET A 1 -23.69 38.27 -22.80
CA MET A 1 -22.85 37.21 -22.23
C MET A 1 -21.61 37.90 -21.72
N ASP A 2 -21.44 37.89 -20.40
CA ASP A 2 -20.36 38.63 -19.74
C ASP A 2 -19.02 37.87 -19.86
N MET A 3 -17.90 38.58 -19.84
CA MET A 3 -16.55 38.03 -19.86
C MET A 3 -16.31 37.07 -18.68
N SER A 4 -17.00 37.28 -17.56
CA SER A 4 -17.01 36.36 -16.42
C SER A 4 -17.64 35.01 -16.78
N GLU A 5 -18.76 35.01 -17.50
CA GLU A 5 -19.45 33.78 -17.93
C GLU A 5 -18.63 33.01 -18.98
N LEU A 6 -17.96 33.73 -19.89
CA LEU A 6 -17.06 33.12 -20.87
C LEU A 6 -15.86 32.44 -20.19
N LYS A 7 -15.30 33.07 -19.16
CA LYS A 7 -14.22 32.50 -18.37
C LYS A 7 -14.67 31.26 -17.60
N GLN A 8 -15.84 31.30 -16.97
CA GLN A 8 -16.39 30.14 -16.26
C GLN A 8 -16.64 28.93 -17.17
N LEU A 9 -17.14 29.17 -18.39
CA LEU A 9 -17.31 28.08 -19.37
C LEU A 9 -15.98 27.51 -19.84
N GLN A 10 -14.96 28.36 -19.99
CA GLN A 10 -13.61 27.92 -20.34
C GLN A 10 -12.97 27.10 -19.22
N ASP A 11 -13.06 27.57 -17.97
CA ASP A 11 -12.57 26.84 -16.79
C ASP A 11 -13.28 25.48 -16.64
N LEU A 12 -14.59 25.42 -16.93
CA LEU A 12 -15.36 24.18 -16.90
C LEU A 12 -14.90 23.20 -17.99
N HIS A 13 -14.66 23.68 -19.21
CA HIS A 13 -14.14 22.85 -20.31
C HIS A 13 -12.74 22.31 -20.03
N GLU A 14 -11.90 23.05 -19.29
CA GLU A 14 -10.58 22.59 -18.86
C GLU A 14 -10.67 21.57 -17.71
N LEU A 15 -11.67 21.70 -16.84
CA LEU A 15 -11.84 20.82 -15.69
C LEU A 15 -12.42 19.44 -16.07
N ILE A 16 -13.34 19.38 -17.03
CA ILE A 16 -13.96 18.13 -17.50
C ILE A 16 -12.93 17.04 -17.86
N PRO A 17 -11.92 17.27 -18.70
CA PRO A 17 -10.96 16.22 -19.05
C PRO A 17 -10.11 15.76 -17.85
N ILE A 18 -9.83 16.65 -16.90
CA ILE A 18 -9.11 16.32 -15.67
C ILE A 18 -9.96 15.39 -14.80
N LEU A 19 -11.25 15.73 -14.62
CA LEU A 19 -12.19 14.90 -13.87
C LEU A 19 -12.40 13.55 -14.54
N THR A 20 -12.55 13.51 -15.87
CA THR A 20 -12.68 12.25 -16.62
C THR A 20 -11.44 11.37 -16.44
N ARG A 21 -10.23 11.95 -16.47
CA ARG A 21 -8.98 11.20 -16.22
C ARG A 21 -8.90 10.69 -14.79
N LEU A 22 -9.35 11.48 -13.81
CA LEU A 22 -9.38 11.08 -12.40
C LEU A 22 -10.37 9.95 -12.17
N VAL A 23 -11.59 10.06 -12.71
CA VAL A 23 -12.61 9.01 -12.66
C VAL A 23 -12.08 7.72 -13.28
N ALA A 24 -11.51 7.77 -14.49
CA ALA A 24 -10.94 6.59 -15.14
C ALA A 24 -9.76 5.97 -14.36
N ALA A 25 -9.01 6.77 -13.59
CA ALA A 25 -7.93 6.26 -12.75
C ALA A 25 -8.45 5.60 -11.46
N LEU A 26 -9.55 6.10 -10.90
CA LEU A 26 -10.20 5.54 -9.71
C LEU A 26 -11.07 4.31 -10.05
N GLU A 27 -11.72 4.33 -11.21
CA GLU A 27 -12.54 3.23 -11.73
C GLU A 27 -11.74 2.00 -12.13
N LYS A 28 -10.43 2.12 -12.36
CA LYS A 28 -9.52 0.97 -12.46
C LYS A 28 -9.14 0.57 -11.04
N PRO A 29 -9.88 -0.34 -10.37
CA PRO A 29 -9.50 -0.74 -9.04
C PRO A 29 -8.24 -1.55 -9.27
N LYS A 30 -7.08 -1.09 -8.78
CA LYS A 30 -6.02 -2.05 -8.47
C LYS A 30 -6.64 -2.96 -7.43
N ARG A 31 -7.14 -4.11 -7.86
CA ARG A 31 -7.65 -5.14 -6.97
C ARG A 31 -6.50 -5.45 -6.04
N LEU A 32 -6.62 -5.02 -4.78
CA LEU A 32 -5.63 -5.32 -3.75
C LEU A 32 -5.42 -6.84 -3.68
N ASP A 33 -6.48 -7.58 -3.99
CA ASP A 33 -6.55 -9.03 -4.18
C ASP A 33 -5.48 -9.60 -5.12
N GLU A 34 -5.06 -8.86 -6.15
CA GLU A 34 -4.06 -9.31 -7.12
C GLU A 34 -2.69 -8.62 -6.92
N THR A 35 -2.62 -7.66 -6.01
CA THR A 35 -1.40 -6.87 -5.81
C THR A 35 -0.43 -7.62 -4.91
N LEU A 36 0.76 -7.88 -5.43
CA LEU A 36 1.84 -8.52 -4.69
C LEU A 36 2.70 -7.51 -3.94
N TRP A 37 2.80 -7.69 -2.63
CA TRP A 37 3.63 -6.90 -1.74
C TRP A 37 4.99 -7.54 -1.47
N THR A 38 6.00 -6.68 -1.37
CA THR A 38 7.29 -7.00 -0.76
C THR A 38 7.21 -6.87 0.76
N THR A 39 8.24 -7.36 1.45
CA THR A 39 8.42 -7.16 2.89
C THR A 39 8.40 -5.67 3.28
N GLU A 40 9.02 -4.79 2.48
CA GLU A 40 9.03 -3.35 2.72
C GLU A 40 7.63 -2.74 2.66
N GLN A 41 6.81 -3.17 1.70
CA GLN A 41 5.44 -2.68 1.57
C GLN A 41 4.58 -3.15 2.76
N ILE A 42 4.75 -4.40 3.18
CA ILE A 42 4.12 -4.91 4.42
C ILE A 42 4.56 -4.08 5.63
N ALA A 43 5.85 -3.80 5.75
CA ALA A 43 6.42 -3.02 6.86
C ALA A 43 5.87 -1.59 6.89
N GLN A 44 5.83 -0.93 5.74
CA GLN A 44 5.26 0.41 5.60
C GLN A 44 3.78 0.42 6.00
N TRP A 45 3.00 -0.56 5.53
CA TRP A 45 1.58 -0.64 5.83
C TRP A 45 1.30 -0.91 7.31
N LEU A 46 2.07 -1.80 7.95
CA LEU A 46 1.96 -2.12 9.38
C LEU A 46 2.58 -1.06 10.30
N GLY A 47 3.32 -0.09 9.77
CA GLY A 47 4.07 0.87 10.59
C GLY A 47 5.25 0.24 11.35
N LEU A 48 5.86 -0.82 10.80
CA LEU A 48 6.97 -1.57 11.40
C LEU A 48 8.26 -1.40 10.60
N SER A 49 9.40 -1.75 11.21
CA SER A 49 10.64 -1.89 10.44
C SER A 49 10.59 -3.16 9.58
N LYS A 50 11.23 -3.12 8.41
CA LYS A 50 11.43 -4.31 7.55
C LYS A 50 11.96 -5.51 8.34
N GLN A 51 12.99 -5.29 9.15
CA GLN A 51 13.58 -6.34 9.98
C GLN A 51 12.58 -6.96 10.96
N THR A 52 11.69 -6.16 11.56
CA THR A 52 10.65 -6.69 12.46
C THR A 52 9.66 -7.56 11.69
N VAL A 53 9.31 -7.14 10.47
CA VAL A 53 8.44 -7.94 9.60
C VAL A 53 9.08 -9.28 9.25
N GLU A 54 10.34 -9.28 8.84
CA GLU A 54 11.07 -10.51 8.46
C GLU A 54 11.24 -11.49 9.61
N LEU A 55 11.50 -11.00 10.82
CA LEU A 55 11.81 -11.86 11.96
C LEU A 55 10.59 -12.27 12.77
N ARG A 56 9.53 -11.45 12.81
CA ARG A 56 8.42 -11.61 13.77
C ARG A 56 7.03 -11.64 13.14
N VAL A 57 6.88 -11.20 11.89
CA VAL A 57 5.57 -11.15 11.24
C VAL A 57 5.45 -12.31 10.24
N ILE A 58 6.33 -12.37 9.24
CA ILE A 58 6.22 -13.36 8.16
C ILE A 58 6.59 -14.78 8.59
N THR A 59 7.24 -14.92 9.74
CA THR A 59 7.65 -16.20 10.35
C THR A 59 6.54 -16.81 11.20
N ARG A 60 5.44 -16.08 11.43
CA ARG A 60 4.32 -16.61 12.21
C ARG A 60 3.64 -17.75 11.47
N PRO A 61 3.22 -18.82 12.17
CA PRO A 61 2.64 -20.00 11.53
C PRO A 61 1.29 -19.70 10.85
N ASP A 62 0.57 -18.69 11.33
CA ASP A 62 -0.71 -18.25 10.78
C ASP A 62 -0.56 -17.16 9.71
N PHE A 63 0.66 -16.71 9.40
CA PHE A 63 0.91 -15.68 8.40
C PHE A 63 0.68 -16.23 6.98
N PRO A 64 0.16 -15.41 6.04
CA PRO A 64 -0.07 -15.85 4.66
C PRO A 64 1.17 -16.43 3.98
N GLY A 65 0.94 -17.49 3.19
CA GLY A 65 1.98 -18.10 2.36
C GLY A 65 2.51 -17.11 1.33
N GLY A 66 3.84 -16.97 1.27
CA GLY A 66 4.49 -16.13 0.26
C GLY A 66 4.74 -16.92 -1.01
N LEU A 67 4.46 -16.31 -2.17
CA LEU A 67 4.80 -16.86 -3.48
C LEU A 67 6.16 -16.38 -3.94
N ARG A 68 6.82 -17.19 -4.76
CA ARG A 68 8.05 -16.81 -5.48
C ARG A 68 7.69 -16.61 -6.95
N PRO A 69 7.83 -15.40 -7.51
CA PRO A 69 7.53 -15.16 -8.92
C PRO A 69 8.44 -15.92 -9.89
N VAL A 70 9.60 -16.35 -9.42
CA VAL A 70 10.60 -17.12 -10.17
C VAL A 70 10.91 -18.38 -9.38
N ASP A 71 11.01 -19.52 -10.06
CA ASP A 71 11.39 -20.81 -9.45
C ASP A 71 12.91 -20.85 -9.20
N SER A 72 13.35 -20.01 -8.27
CA SER A 72 14.71 -19.95 -7.77
C SER A 72 14.69 -19.80 -6.25
N VAL A 73 15.60 -20.52 -5.59
CA VAL A 73 15.75 -20.44 -4.13
C VAL A 73 16.09 -19.02 -3.67
N GLN A 74 16.76 -18.24 -4.52
CA GLN A 74 17.14 -16.85 -4.25
C GLN A 74 16.03 -15.84 -4.53
N ALA A 75 14.92 -16.26 -5.15
CA ALA A 75 13.82 -15.36 -5.47
C ALA A 75 13.16 -14.83 -4.20
N GLN A 76 13.01 -13.51 -4.16
CA GLN A 76 12.36 -12.81 -3.05
C GLN A 76 10.89 -13.19 -3.00
N ARG A 77 10.41 -13.54 -1.80
CA ARG A 77 8.99 -13.84 -1.57
C ARG A 77 8.14 -12.59 -1.77
N ARG A 78 6.91 -12.83 -2.20
CA ARG A 78 5.85 -11.84 -2.40
C ARG A 78 4.56 -12.36 -1.79
N TRP A 79 3.71 -11.47 -1.31
CA TRP A 79 2.44 -11.83 -0.68
C TRP A 79 1.31 -11.05 -1.31
N PHE A 80 0.14 -11.65 -1.46
CA PHE A 80 -1.04 -10.88 -1.83
C PHE A 80 -1.38 -9.89 -0.73
N ALA A 81 -1.62 -8.64 -1.13
CA ALA A 81 -1.94 -7.58 -0.19
C ALA A 81 -3.24 -7.90 0.57
N SER A 82 -4.25 -8.45 -0.11
CA SER A 82 -5.51 -8.92 0.50
C SER A 82 -5.27 -9.86 1.67
N ASP A 83 -4.45 -10.90 1.49
CA ASP A 83 -4.21 -11.92 2.51
C ASP A 83 -3.51 -11.31 3.74
N VAL A 84 -2.53 -10.42 3.50
CA VAL A 84 -1.83 -9.73 4.59
C VAL A 84 -2.78 -8.80 5.35
N LEU A 85 -3.68 -8.10 4.65
CA LEU A 85 -4.69 -7.23 5.25
C LEU A 85 -5.67 -8.03 6.11
N ASP A 86 -6.18 -9.15 5.61
CA ASP A 86 -7.12 -9.99 6.33
C ASP A 86 -6.46 -10.66 7.54
N TRP A 87 -5.23 -11.14 7.39
CA TRP A 87 -4.43 -11.63 8.51
C TRP A 87 -4.22 -10.56 9.58
N ALA A 88 -3.83 -9.34 9.17
CA ALA A 88 -3.60 -8.23 10.10
C ALA A 88 -4.88 -7.83 10.84
N ARG A 89 -6.04 -7.87 10.16
CA ARG A 89 -7.34 -7.62 10.78
C ARG A 89 -7.71 -8.65 11.84
N LYS A 90 -7.41 -9.93 11.61
CA LYS A 90 -7.62 -11.02 12.58
C LYS A 90 -6.66 -10.94 13.77
N ASN A 91 -5.47 -10.41 13.55
CA ASN A 91 -4.40 -10.33 14.55
C ASN A 91 -4.25 -8.94 15.20
N LYS A 92 -5.28 -8.09 15.11
CA LYS A 92 -5.28 -6.78 15.77
C LYS A 92 -4.98 -6.96 17.27
N GLY A 93 -4.04 -6.16 17.78
CA GLY A 93 -3.63 -6.21 19.19
C GLY A 93 -2.54 -7.24 19.53
N THR A 94 -2.24 -8.20 18.65
CA THR A 94 -1.12 -9.16 18.82
C THR A 94 0.08 -8.83 17.93
N LEU A 95 -0.04 -7.79 17.10
CA LEU A 95 1.05 -7.31 16.26
C LEU A 95 2.17 -6.71 17.13
N PRO A 96 3.44 -6.89 16.73
CA PRO A 96 4.56 -6.27 17.43
C PRO A 96 4.38 -4.76 17.53
N THR A 97 4.64 -4.18 18.70
CA THR A 97 4.63 -2.73 18.85
C THR A 97 5.78 -2.11 18.05
N PRO A 98 5.55 -1.00 17.32
CA PRO A 98 6.63 -0.25 16.69
C PRO A 98 7.71 0.08 17.73
N ARG A 99 8.98 -0.18 17.40
CA ARG A 99 10.07 0.22 18.30
C ARG A 99 10.05 1.75 18.44
N PRO A 100 10.05 2.31 19.66
CA PRO A 100 10.22 3.75 19.82
C PRO A 100 11.54 4.15 19.17
N GLY A 101 11.46 4.99 18.14
CA GLY A 101 12.62 5.39 17.37
C GLY A 101 13.69 5.98 18.28
N ARG A 102 14.96 5.64 18.02
CA ARG A 102 16.09 6.25 18.72
C ARG A 102 16.06 7.76 18.44
N ARG A 103 15.86 8.60 19.47
CA ARG A 103 16.01 10.05 19.34
C ARG A 103 17.38 10.34 18.73
N ARG A 104 17.41 10.93 17.54
CA ARG A 104 18.65 11.47 16.97
C ARG A 104 19.07 12.64 17.86
N LYS A 105 20.29 12.62 18.41
CA LYS A 105 20.84 13.79 19.09
C LYS A 105 20.95 14.92 18.05
N PRO A 106 20.52 16.15 18.37
CA PRO A 106 20.82 17.28 17.50
C PRO A 106 22.35 17.43 17.40
N VAL A 107 22.81 17.67 16.17
CA VAL A 107 24.20 18.04 15.85
C VAL A 107 24.42 19.49 16.25
#